data_AF-A0AAD3XWV3-F1
#
_entry.id   AF-A0AAD3XWV3-F1
#
_cell.length_a   1.000
_cell.length_b   1.000
_cell.length_c   1.000
_cell.angle_alpha   90.00
_cell.angle_beta   90.00
_cell.angle_gamma   90.00
#
_symmetry.space_group_name_H-M   'P 1'
#
loop_
_entity.id
_entity.type
_entity.pdbx_description
1 polymer ?
#
loop_
_entity_poly.entity_id
_entity_poly.type
_entity_poly.pdbx_seq_one_letter_code
_entity_poly.pdbx_strand_id
1 'polypeptide(L)'
;MVPAPRGAGIVAARVPKKVLQFAGIEDVFTSSRGSTKTLGNFVKATFDCLLKTYGFLTPDFWRENSFRKSPFQEYTDFLAKPIGKMLTLPEDTERIEA
;
A
#
# COMPACT_ATOMS: atom_id res chain seq x y z
N MET A 1 -9.53 -5.24 -14.00
CA MET A 1 -9.05 -6.51 -13.39
C MET A 1 -10.27 -7.22 -12.84
N VAL A 2 -10.26 -8.54 -12.94
CA VAL A 2 -11.35 -9.40 -12.47
C VAL A 2 -10.71 -10.47 -11.58
N PRO A 3 -11.30 -10.77 -10.41
CA PRO A 3 -10.79 -11.82 -9.54
C PRO A 3 -10.76 -13.17 -10.30
N ALA A 4 -9.69 -13.93 -10.09
CA ALA A 4 -9.53 -15.26 -10.67
C ALA A 4 -9.62 -16.33 -9.56
N PRO A 5 -10.00 -17.58 -9.89
CA PRO A 5 -9.94 -18.67 -8.93
C PRO A 5 -8.49 -18.93 -8.49
N ARG A 6 -8.32 -19.50 -7.30
CA ARG A 6 -6.98 -19.77 -6.76
C ARG A 6 -6.19 -20.72 -7.65
N GLY A 7 -4.92 -20.41 -7.88
CA GLY A 7 -4.02 -21.19 -8.74
C GLY A 7 -4.14 -20.90 -10.24
N ALA A 8 -4.94 -19.92 -10.64
CA ALA A 8 -5.00 -19.43 -12.03
C ALA A 8 -3.73 -18.66 -12.43
N GLY A 9 -3.05 -18.05 -11.46
CA GLY A 9 -1.93 -17.15 -11.66
C GLY A 9 -2.35 -15.81 -12.28
N ILE A 10 -1.35 -15.04 -12.69
CA ILE A 10 -1.53 -13.71 -13.30
C ILE A 10 -1.65 -13.84 -14.82
N VAL A 11 -2.87 -13.71 -15.34
CA VAL A 11 -3.15 -13.67 -16.78
C VAL A 11 -3.13 -12.23 -17.26
N ALA A 12 -1.94 -11.77 -17.64
CA ALA A 12 -1.69 -10.42 -18.11
C ALA A 12 -0.53 -10.33 -19.10
N ALA A 13 -0.46 -9.23 -19.85
CA ALA A 13 0.69 -8.89 -20.68
C ALA A 13 1.97 -8.69 -19.83
N ARG A 14 3.14 -8.77 -20.45
CA ARG A 14 4.46 -8.75 -19.76
C ARG A 14 4.64 -7.59 -18.77
N VAL A 15 4.17 -6.40 -19.13
CA VAL A 15 4.31 -5.17 -18.33
C VAL A 15 3.42 -5.19 -17.08
N PRO A 16 2.08 -5.29 -17.18
CA PRO A 16 1.21 -5.36 -16.00
C PRO A 16 1.47 -6.60 -15.16
N LYS A 17 1.89 -7.73 -15.77
CA LYS A 17 2.25 -8.94 -15.02
C LYS A 17 3.32 -8.67 -13.96
N LYS A 18 4.38 -7.92 -14.30
CA LYS A 18 5.43 -7.54 -13.34
C LYS A 18 4.90 -6.61 -12.24
N VAL A 19 4.07 -5.63 -12.61
CA VAL A 19 3.49 -4.69 -11.63
C VAL A 19 2.60 -5.44 -10.63
N LEU A 20 1.79 -6.39 -11.10
CA LEU A 20 0.90 -7.20 -10.27
C LEU A 20 1.69 -8.17 -9.36
N GLN A 21 2.83 -8.70 -9.84
CA GLN A 21 3.75 -9.48 -9.02
C GLN A 21 4.36 -8.64 -7.89
N PHE A 22 4.76 -7.39 -8.16
CA PHE A 22 5.26 -6.49 -7.11
C PHE A 22 4.18 -6.09 -6.10
N ALA A 23 2.92 -6.03 -6.53
CA ALA A 23 1.78 -5.81 -5.64
C ALA A 23 1.42 -7.04 -4.78
N GLY A 24 2.05 -8.20 -5.00
CA GLY A 24 1.78 -9.43 -4.26
C GLY A 24 0.47 -10.13 -4.65
N ILE A 25 -0.09 -9.86 -5.83
CA ILE A 25 -1.33 -10.50 -6.29
C ILE A 25 -0.99 -11.84 -6.94
N GLU A 26 -1.55 -12.92 -6.40
CA GLU A 26 -1.32 -14.29 -6.90
C GLU A 26 -2.15 -14.60 -8.15
N ASP A 27 -3.47 -14.36 -8.07
CA ASP A 27 -4.45 -14.80 -9.05
C ASP A 27 -5.31 -13.63 -9.54
N VAL A 28 -5.21 -13.29 -10.83
CA VAL A 28 -6.03 -12.22 -11.42
C VAL A 28 -6.14 -12.35 -12.93
N PHE A 29 -7.34 -12.09 -13.45
CA PHE A 29 -7.57 -11.90 -14.87
C PHE A 29 -7.52 -10.40 -15.23
N THR A 30 -6.79 -10.08 -16.29
CA THR A 30 -6.69 -8.70 -16.77
C THR A 30 -7.32 -8.55 -18.14
N SER A 31 -7.97 -7.40 -18.34
CA SER A 31 -8.44 -6.95 -19.64
C SER A 31 -8.07 -5.48 -19.78
N SER A 32 -7.50 -5.12 -20.92
CA SER A 32 -7.03 -3.77 -21.21
C SER A 32 -7.54 -3.35 -22.58
N ARG A 33 -8.07 -2.12 -22.68
CA ARG A 33 -8.57 -1.54 -23.93
C ARG A 33 -7.86 -0.20 -24.17
N GLY A 34 -7.56 0.11 -25.43
CA GLY A 34 -6.86 1.32 -25.84
C GLY A 34 -5.45 1.05 -26.36
N SER A 35 -4.62 2.10 -26.45
CA SER A 35 -3.24 1.98 -26.94
C SER A 35 -2.30 1.42 -25.87
N THR A 36 -2.16 0.10 -25.84
CA THR A 36 -1.31 -0.63 -24.88
C THR A 36 0.16 -0.75 -25.33
N LYS A 37 0.49 -0.28 -26.54
CA LYS A 37 1.87 -0.27 -27.05
C LYS A 37 2.77 0.72 -26.28
N THR A 38 2.19 1.80 -25.76
CA THR A 38 2.93 2.80 -24.98
C THR A 38 3.10 2.33 -23.55
N LEU A 39 4.33 1.95 -23.19
CA LEU A 39 4.65 1.36 -21.89
C LEU A 39 4.23 2.25 -20.71
N GLY A 40 4.55 3.55 -20.75
CA GLY A 40 4.26 4.46 -19.63
C GLY A 40 2.77 4.56 -19.30
N ASN A 41 1.93 4.75 -20.32
CA ASN A 41 0.47 4.79 -20.13
C ASN A 41 -0.07 3.46 -19.63
N PHE A 42 0.48 2.34 -20.10
CA PHE A 42 0.02 1.02 -19.72
C PHE A 42 0.35 0.67 -18.26
N VAL A 43 1.56 1.02 -17.80
CA VAL A 43 1.95 0.90 -16.39
C VAL A 43 1.07 1.81 -15.53
N LYS A 44 0.91 3.08 -15.93
CA LYS A 44 0.09 4.05 -15.18
C LYS A 44 -1.35 3.59 -15.03
N ALA A 45 -1.97 3.05 -16.08
CA ALA A 45 -3.31 2.49 -16.02
C ALA A 45 -3.41 1.29 -15.06
N THR A 46 -2.37 0.45 -15.02
CA THR A 46 -2.32 -0.69 -14.10
C THR A 46 -2.21 -0.22 -12.65
N PHE A 47 -1.36 0.79 -12.40
CA PHE A 47 -1.19 1.38 -11.08
C PHE A 47 -2.44 2.11 -10.57
N ASP A 48 -3.09 2.91 -11.44
CA ASP A 48 -4.37 3.55 -11.12
C ASP A 48 -5.45 2.52 -10.76
N CYS A 49 -5.47 1.38 -11.45
CA CYS A 49 -6.39 0.32 -11.13
C CYS A 49 -6.14 -0.29 -9.74
N LEU A 50 -4.87 -0.44 -9.33
CA LEU A 50 -4.50 -0.91 -8.00
C LEU A 50 -4.85 0.12 -6.92
N LEU A 51 -4.66 1.41 -7.17
CA LEU A 51 -5.05 2.46 -6.21
C LEU A 51 -6.54 2.41 -5.88
N LYS A 52 -7.38 2.14 -6.89
CA LYS A 52 -8.83 2.07 -6.75
C LYS A 52 -9.34 0.86 -5.98
N THR A 53 -8.51 -0.15 -5.69
CA THR A 53 -8.96 -1.32 -4.92
C THR A 53 -9.35 -0.94 -3.49
N TYR A 54 -8.56 -0.08 -2.82
CA TYR A 54 -8.89 0.50 -1.52
C TYR A 54 -9.94 1.61 -1.60
N GLY A 55 -10.13 2.20 -2.78
CA GLY A 55 -11.19 3.20 -3.01
C GLY A 55 -12.58 2.59 -3.17
N PHE A 56 -12.69 1.26 -3.32
CA PHE A 56 -13.97 0.58 -3.44
C PHE A 56 -14.49 0.13 -2.07
N LEU A 57 -15.68 0.60 -1.70
CA LEU A 57 -16.30 0.28 -0.42
C LEU A 57 -17.06 -1.05 -0.50
N THR A 58 -16.45 -2.13 0.00
CA THR A 58 -17.14 -3.42 0.17
C THR A 58 -17.96 -3.44 1.48
N PRO A 59 -18.96 -4.34 1.60
CA PRO A 59 -19.74 -4.50 2.83
C PRO A 59 -18.89 -4.77 4.08
N ASP A 60 -17.71 -5.36 3.92
CA ASP A 60 -16.76 -5.62 5.01
C ASP A 60 -16.28 -4.33 5.69
N PHE A 61 -16.28 -3.21 4.97
CA PHE A 61 -15.83 -1.90 5.43
C PHE A 61 -16.96 -0.95 5.85
N TRP A 62 -18.22 -1.43 5.91
CA TRP A 62 -19.36 -0.59 6.34
C TRP A 62 -19.41 -0.30 7.84
N ARG A 63 -18.62 -1.02 8.64
CA ARG A 63 -18.55 -0.77 10.08
C ARG A 63 -18.05 0.65 10.34
N GLU A 64 -18.63 1.31 11.34
CA GLU A 64 -18.22 2.64 11.75
C GLU A 64 -16.72 2.70 12.06
N ASN A 65 -16.05 3.73 11.55
CA ASN A 65 -14.63 3.93 11.77
C ASN A 65 -14.38 4.64 13.10
N SER A 66 -13.54 4.07 13.96
CA SER A 66 -13.07 4.74 15.18
C SER A 66 -11.92 5.69 14.85
N PHE A 67 -12.16 7.00 14.92
CA PHE A 67 -11.10 7.99 14.70
C PHE A 67 -10.08 7.95 15.85
N ARG A 68 -8.83 7.60 15.51
CA ARG A 68 -7.68 7.66 16.43
C ARG A 68 -6.96 9.00 16.25
N LYS A 69 -6.18 9.42 17.24
CA LYS A 69 -5.31 10.60 17.12
C LYS A 69 -4.32 10.37 15.98
N SER A 70 -3.98 11.43 15.25
CA SER A 70 -2.98 11.33 14.19
C SER A 70 -1.60 11.05 14.82
N PRO A 71 -0.68 10.35 14.13
CA PRO A 71 0.67 10.13 14.63
C PRO A 71 1.39 11.45 14.97
N PHE A 72 1.15 12.51 14.20
CA PHE A 72 1.70 13.84 14.48
C PHE A 72 1.20 14.40 15.82
N GLN A 73 -0.07 14.17 16.16
CA GLN A 73 -0.65 14.60 17.43
C GLN A 73 -0.18 13.73 18.60
N GLU A 74 -0.03 12.42 18.38
CA GLU A 74 0.43 11.49 19.41
C GLU A 74 1.91 11.71 19.78
N TYR A 75 2.77 11.96 18.79
CA TYR A 75 4.20 12.15 18.98
C TYR A 75 4.62 13.63 18.95
N THR A 76 3.70 14.57 19.21
CA THR A 76 3.99 16.01 19.22
C THR A 76 5.16 16.35 20.14
N ASP A 77 5.20 15.77 21.34
CA ASP A 77 6.27 16.04 22.32
C ASP A 77 7.64 15.52 21.85
N PHE A 78 7.67 14.45 21.05
CA PHE A 78 8.89 13.92 20.45
C PHE A 78 9.36 14.82 19.30
N LEU A 79 8.44 15.23 18.42
CA LEU A 79 8.73 16.08 17.26
C LEU A 79 9.11 17.51 17.63
N ALA A 80 8.66 18.01 18.79
CA ALA A 80 9.00 19.34 19.29
C ALA A 80 10.45 19.45 19.81
N LYS A 81 11.15 18.33 20.01
CA LYS A 81 12.54 18.34 20.46
C LYS A 81 13.47 18.87 19.35
N PRO A 82 14.45 19.73 19.66
CA PRO A 82 15.38 20.24 18.67
C PRO A 82 16.23 19.11 18.09
N ILE A 83 16.35 19.07 16.76
CA ILE A 83 17.05 18.04 15.96
C ILE A 83 18.48 17.77 16.45
N GLY A 84 19.16 18.78 17.02
CA GLY A 84 20.51 18.65 17.58
C GLY A 84 20.65 17.69 18.78
N LYS A 85 19.56 17.35 19.49
CA LYS A 85 19.57 16.39 20.61
C LYS A 85 19.22 14.94 20.19
N MET A 86 18.88 14.71 18.92
CA MET A 86 18.34 13.42 18.45
C MET A 86 19.39 12.51 17.78
N LEU A 87 20.59 13.03 17.46
CA LEU A 87 21.70 12.23 16.90
C LEU A 87 22.40 11.32 17.92
N THR A 88 22.07 11.45 19.21
CA THR A 88 22.48 10.48 20.23
C THR A 88 21.33 9.47 20.40
N LEU A 89 21.55 8.23 19.96
CA LEU A 89 20.63 7.13 20.27
C LEU A 89 20.39 7.06 21.79
N PRO A 90 19.21 6.61 22.25
CA PRO A 90 18.93 6.53 23.67
C PRO A 90 19.86 5.51 24.35
N GLU A 91 20.63 5.97 25.34
CA GLU A 91 21.29 5.13 26.36
C GLU A 91 20.30 4.62 27.43
N ASP A 92 18.99 4.85 27.28
CA ASP A 92 17.99 4.45 28.29
C ASP A 92 17.21 3.19 27.87
N THR A 93 17.94 2.09 27.64
CA THR A 93 17.35 0.73 27.74
C THR A 93 17.79 0.03 29.04
N GLU A 94 18.30 0.77 30.03
CA GLU A 94 18.54 0.26 31.38
C GLU A 94 17.55 0.89 32.36
N ARG A 95 16.51 0.09 32.71
CA ARG A 95 15.80 0.01 34.00
C ARG A 95 14.35 -0.41 33.81
N ILE A 96 14.16 -1.62 33.31
CA ILE A 96 13.12 -2.50 33.84
C ILE A 96 13.82 -3.82 34.19
N GLU A 97 14.47 -3.85 35.36
CA GLU A 97 14.76 -5.09 36.08
C GLU A 97 14.18 -4.97 37.48
N ALA A 98 13.07 -5.68 37.71
CA ALA A 98 12.64 -6.37 38.94
C ALA A 98 11.17 -6.80 38.79
#